data_AF-A0A2Z6MYL2-F1
#
_entry.id   AF-A0A2Z6MYL2-F1
#
_cell.length_a   1.000
_cell.length_b   1.000
_cell.length_c   1.000
_cell.angle_alpha   90.00
_cell.angle_beta   90.00
_cell.angle_gamma   90.00
#
_symmetry.space_group_name_H-M   'P 1'
#
loop_
_entity.id
_entity.type
_entity.pdbx_description
1 polymer ?
#
loop_
_entity_poly.entity_id
_entity_poly.type
_entity_poly.pdbx_seq_one_letter_code
_entity_poly.pdbx_strand_id
1 'polypeptide(L)'
;MYAAAAQYNHPPEYPVNVICNGIDEASFGNNILDKIYSGVVAQKGNGTCKINNPTNISETSVGWEWQTCSEMVMPFGIGNDTMFQPDPFDLKRFVEKCEKEYDISPRPHWITTYYGGHRKRKYT
;
A
#
# COMPACT_ATOMS: atom_id res chain seq x y z
N MET A 1 2.63 1.92 -6.56
CA MET A 1 3.88 2.70 -6.72
C MET A 1 3.95 3.84 -5.72
N TYR A 2 3.08 4.86 -5.81
CA TYR A 2 3.11 6.04 -4.94
C TYR A 2 3.02 5.72 -3.44
N ALA A 3 2.07 4.90 -3.02
CA ALA A 3 1.94 4.49 -1.62
C ALA A 3 3.18 3.76 -1.08
N ALA A 4 3.84 2.96 -1.93
CA ALA A 4 5.07 2.26 -1.55
C ALA A 4 6.27 3.20 -1.42
N ALA A 5 6.36 4.25 -2.26
CA ALA A 5 7.40 5.27 -2.14
C ALA A 5 7.30 6.07 -0.83
N ALA A 6 6.07 6.30 -0.34
CA ALA A 6 5.82 7.05 0.89
C ALA A 6 5.88 6.20 2.18
N GLN A 7 6.28 4.92 2.11
CA GLN A 7 6.18 4.00 3.25
C GLN A 7 7.15 4.31 4.39
N TYR A 8 8.31 4.90 4.10
CA TYR A 8 9.38 5.13 5.07
C TYR A 8 9.61 6.62 5.32
N ASN A 9 9.96 6.98 6.56
CA ASN A 9 10.18 8.38 6.95
C ASN A 9 11.49 8.98 6.42
N HIS A 10 12.57 8.19 6.38
CA HIS A 10 13.89 8.61 5.87
C HIS A 10 14.50 7.52 4.99
N PRO A 11 13.89 7.19 3.84
CA PRO A 11 14.42 6.19 2.92
C PRO A 11 15.70 6.72 2.26
N PRO A 12 16.73 5.88 2.04
CA PRO A 12 18.02 6.31 1.50
C PRO A 12 17.92 7.09 0.19
N GLU A 13 16.96 6.74 -0.67
CA GLU A 13 16.80 7.30 -2.01
C GLU A 13 15.71 8.38 -2.11
N TYR A 14 14.98 8.67 -1.02
CA TYR A 14 13.87 9.64 -1.01
C TYR A 14 12.94 9.50 -2.24
N PRO A 15 12.33 8.33 -2.48
CA PRO A 15 11.63 8.02 -3.72
C PRO A 15 10.43 8.94 -3.99
N VAL A 16 9.83 9.53 -2.94
CA VAL A 16 8.80 10.58 -3.12
C VAL A 16 9.37 11.77 -3.89
N ASN A 17 10.56 12.25 -3.51
CA ASN A 17 11.22 13.36 -4.18
C ASN A 17 11.58 13.00 -5.63
N VAL A 18 12.09 11.79 -5.86
CA VAL A 18 12.41 11.29 -7.21
C VAL A 18 11.18 11.31 -8.11
N ILE A 19 10.05 10.81 -7.61
CA ILE A 19 8.78 10.80 -8.34
C ILE A 19 8.28 12.22 -8.60
N CYS A 20 8.24 13.09 -7.59
CA CYS A 20 7.76 14.46 -7.73
C CYS A 20 8.59 15.25 -8.74
N ASN A 21 9.92 15.19 -8.65
CA ASN A 21 10.80 15.85 -9.61
C ASN A 21 10.56 15.33 -11.04
N GLY A 22 10.36 14.02 -11.22
CA GLY A 22 10.03 13.46 -12.52
C GLY A 22 8.70 13.96 -13.10
N ILE A 23 7.69 14.17 -12.25
CA ILE A 23 6.39 14.74 -12.65
C ILE A 23 6.54 16.22 -13.04
N ASP A 24 7.31 16.98 -12.25
CA ASP A 24 7.48 18.43 -12.41
C ASP A 24 8.34 18.79 -13.62
N GLU A 25 9.41 18.03 -13.87
CA GLU A 25 10.30 18.21 -15.03
C GLU A 25 9.68 17.69 -16.35
N ALA A 26 8.66 16.82 -16.26
CA ALA A 26 7.76 16.42 -17.36
C ALA A 26 8.48 16.04 -18.68
N SER A 27 9.52 15.20 -18.60
CA SER A 27 10.45 14.91 -19.71
C SER A 27 9.81 14.34 -20.99
N PHE A 28 8.58 13.82 -20.92
CA PHE A 28 7.87 13.20 -22.04
C PHE A 28 6.73 14.04 -22.61
N GLY A 29 6.42 15.20 -22.00
CA GLY A 29 5.34 16.09 -22.43
C GLY A 29 4.62 16.74 -21.25
N ASN A 30 3.76 17.72 -21.55
CA ASN A 30 3.16 18.59 -20.52
C ASN A 30 1.71 18.22 -20.16
N ASN A 31 1.12 17.19 -20.79
CA ASN A 31 -0.22 16.74 -20.40
C ASN A 31 -0.17 15.92 -19.10
N ILE A 32 -1.32 15.73 -18.45
CA ILE A 32 -1.39 15.05 -17.15
C ILE A 32 -0.84 13.61 -17.21
N LEU A 33 -1.15 12.87 -18.27
CA LEU A 33 -0.69 11.49 -18.42
C LEU A 33 0.83 11.42 -18.68
N ASP A 34 1.37 12.35 -19.47
CA ASP A 34 2.82 12.44 -19.73
C ASP A 34 3.59 12.74 -18.44
N LYS A 35 3.06 13.62 -17.58
CA LYS A 35 3.64 13.93 -16.27
C LYS A 35 3.62 12.73 -15.33
N ILE A 36 2.48 12.03 -15.25
CA ILE A 36 2.37 10.78 -14.47
C ILE A 36 3.37 9.75 -14.98
N TYR A 37 3.47 9.58 -16.30
CA TYR A 37 4.42 8.66 -16.92
C TYR A 37 5.87 9.06 -16.64
N SER A 38 6.21 10.35 -16.69
CA SER A 38 7.53 10.87 -16.33
C SER A 38 7.92 10.50 -14.89
N GLY A 39 6.99 10.62 -13.94
CA GLY A 39 7.18 10.16 -12.56
C GLY A 39 7.36 8.64 -12.43
N VAL A 40 6.63 7.85 -13.22
CA VAL A 40 6.81 6.38 -13.27
C VAL A 40 8.21 6.03 -13.78
N VAL A 41 8.65 6.68 -14.86
CA VAL A 41 9.99 6.47 -15.46
C VAL A 41 11.09 6.87 -14.48
N ALA A 42 10.93 7.99 -13.76
CA ALA A 42 11.88 8.41 -12.74
C ALA A 42 12.08 7.35 -11.65
N GLN A 43 11.00 6.66 -11.23
CA GLN A 43 11.04 5.64 -10.18
C GLN A 43 11.44 4.24 -10.67
N LYS A 44 11.04 3.86 -11.89
CA LYS A 44 11.12 2.47 -12.41
C LYS A 44 12.07 2.28 -13.58
N GLY A 45 12.70 3.37 -14.02
CA GLY A 45 13.53 3.45 -15.23
C GLY A 45 12.69 3.48 -16.51
N ASN A 46 13.32 3.91 -17.61
CA ASN A 46 12.70 3.97 -18.92
C ASN A 46 12.60 2.57 -19.53
N GLY A 47 11.40 2.12 -19.91
CA GLY A 47 11.20 0.81 -20.54
C GLY A 47 9.74 0.44 -20.73
N THR A 48 9.49 -0.57 -21.55
CA THR A 48 8.15 -1.15 -21.73
C THR A 48 7.78 -2.03 -20.54
N CYS A 49 6.47 -2.19 -20.30
CA CYS A 49 5.93 -3.02 -19.21
C CYS A 49 6.58 -2.68 -17.86
N LYS A 50 6.24 -1.53 -17.28
CA LYS A 50 6.66 -1.15 -15.90
C LYS A 50 5.51 -1.08 -14.91
N ILE A 51 4.29 -0.96 -15.44
CA ILE A 51 3.05 -0.88 -14.69
C ILE A 51 2.40 -2.26 -14.78
N ASN A 52 2.15 -2.88 -13.62
CA ASN A 52 1.47 -4.17 -13.48
C ASN A 52 2.14 -5.35 -14.22
N ASN A 53 3.46 -5.45 -14.14
CA ASN A 53 4.14 -6.63 -14.68
C ASN A 53 3.70 -7.90 -13.97
N PRO A 54 3.64 -9.04 -14.70
CA PRO A 54 3.46 -10.34 -14.07
C PRO A 54 4.57 -10.55 -13.04
N THR A 55 4.18 -10.76 -11.79
CA THR A 55 5.08 -11.13 -10.70
C THR A 55 4.80 -12.57 -10.31
N ASN A 56 5.87 -13.36 -10.16
CA ASN A 56 5.75 -14.68 -9.57
C ASN A 56 5.32 -14.52 -8.11
N ILE A 57 4.28 -15.25 -7.71
CA ILE A 57 3.83 -15.29 -6.32
C ILE A 57 4.87 -16.09 -5.53
N SER A 58 5.39 -15.51 -4.45
CA SER A 58 6.34 -16.17 -3.56
C SER A 58 5.63 -16.74 -2.34
N GLU A 59 6.22 -17.75 -1.70
CA GLU A 59 5.74 -18.28 -0.41
C GLU A 59 5.60 -17.16 0.65
N THR A 60 6.50 -16.16 0.63
CA THR A 60 6.41 -14.98 1.50
C THR A 60 5.16 -14.16 1.23
N SER A 61 4.77 -14.01 -0.04
CA SER A 61 3.55 -13.28 -0.43
C SER A 61 2.30 -13.99 0.08
N VAL A 62 2.22 -15.31 -0.11
CA VAL A 62 1.10 -16.14 0.37
C VAL A 62 1.04 -16.14 1.91
N GLY A 63 2.17 -16.31 2.57
CA GLY A 63 2.26 -16.29 4.04
C GLY A 63 1.81 -14.95 4.62
N TRP A 64 2.18 -13.83 3.99
CA TRP A 64 1.74 -12.51 4.40
C TRP A 64 0.23 -12.32 4.23
N GLU A 65 -0.34 -12.74 3.09
CA GLU A 65 -1.78 -12.70 2.87
C GLU A 65 -2.53 -13.50 3.94
N TRP A 66 -2.08 -14.72 4.24
CA TRP A 66 -2.66 -15.54 5.31
C TRP A 66 -2.57 -14.87 6.69
N GLN A 67 -1.46 -14.23 7.04
CA GLN A 67 -1.30 -13.49 8.30
C GLN A 67 -2.30 -12.32 8.40
N THR A 68 -2.50 -11.58 7.31
CA THR A 68 -3.47 -10.47 7.27
C THR A 68 -4.92 -10.96 7.34
N CYS A 69 -5.22 -12.10 6.72
CA CYS A 69 -6.54 -12.72 6.78
C CYS A 69 -6.86 -13.43 8.10
N SER A 70 -5.88 -13.63 8.98
CA SER A 70 -6.08 -14.31 10.27
C SER A 70 -6.10 -13.31 11.43
N GLU A 71 -4.96 -12.71 11.73
CA GLU A 71 -4.76 -11.91 12.95
C GLU A 71 -4.40 -10.45 12.64
N MET A 72 -3.64 -10.20 11.57
CA MET A 72 -3.11 -8.87 11.24
C MET A 72 -4.11 -8.06 10.39
N VAL A 73 -5.34 -7.91 10.87
CA VAL A 73 -6.36 -7.11 10.19
C VAL A 73 -6.02 -5.62 10.33
N MET A 74 -5.53 -5.03 9.23
CA MET A 74 -5.16 -3.62 9.17
C MET A 74 -6.14 -2.88 8.25
N PRO A 75 -6.96 -1.95 8.79
CA PRO A 75 -7.96 -1.24 7.99
C PRO A 75 -7.29 -0.13 7.15
N PHE A 76 -6.79 -0.49 5.98
CA PHE A 76 -6.33 0.47 4.97
C PHE A 76 -7.48 0.84 4.03
N GLY A 77 -7.75 2.13 3.91
CA GLY A 77 -8.74 2.67 2.99
C GLY A 77 -8.31 4.02 2.45
N ILE A 78 -8.87 4.39 1.30
CA ILE A 78 -8.61 5.66 0.63
C ILE A 78 -9.83 6.57 0.84
N GLY A 79 -9.63 7.67 1.55
CA GLY A 79 -10.65 8.69 1.81
C GLY A 79 -10.73 9.77 0.75
N ASN A 80 -11.78 10.61 0.84
CA ASN A 80 -12.00 11.77 -0.04
C ASN A 80 -10.96 12.90 0.18
N ASP A 81 -10.22 12.85 1.28
CA ASP A 81 -9.17 13.79 1.68
C ASP A 81 -7.78 13.39 1.14
N THR A 82 -7.72 12.36 0.29
CA THR A 82 -6.47 11.88 -0.33
C THR A 82 -6.38 12.26 -1.80
N MET A 83 -5.20 12.10 -2.40
CA MET A 83 -4.97 12.32 -3.83
C MET A 83 -5.43 11.16 -4.74
N PHE A 84 -5.99 10.09 -4.17
CA PHE A 84 -6.39 8.88 -4.90
C PHE A 84 -7.92 8.76 -4.95
N GLN A 85 -8.41 7.92 -5.86
CA GLN A 85 -9.83 7.63 -5.96
C GLN A 85 -10.32 6.94 -4.67
N PRO A 86 -11.47 7.36 -4.10
CA PRO A 86 -11.98 6.78 -2.86
C PRO A 86 -12.19 5.27 -2.96
N ASP A 87 -11.64 4.55 -1.98
CA ASP A 87 -11.79 3.10 -1.79
C ASP A 87 -11.73 2.82 -0.28
N PRO A 88 -12.80 3.16 0.46
CA PRO A 88 -12.81 3.03 1.91
C PRO A 88 -12.72 1.56 2.33
N PHE A 89 -12.08 1.31 3.47
CA PHE A 89 -12.00 -0.03 4.03
C PHE A 89 -13.38 -0.56 4.41
N ASP A 90 -13.72 -1.76 3.93
CA ASP A 90 -14.95 -2.48 4.27
C ASP A 90 -14.58 -3.81 4.94
N LEU A 91 -14.89 -3.92 6.23
CA LEU A 91 -14.59 -5.12 7.02
C LEU A 91 -15.35 -6.35 6.52
N LYS A 92 -16.60 -6.19 6.08
CA LYS A 92 -17.41 -7.31 5.61
C LYS A 92 -16.82 -7.87 4.31
N ARG A 93 -16.50 -6.99 3.36
CA ARG A 93 -15.83 -7.36 2.10
C ARG A 93 -14.47 -8.02 2.37
N PHE A 94 -13.73 -7.53 3.37
CA PHE A 94 -12.46 -8.13 3.79
C PHE A 94 -12.64 -9.55 4.33
N VAL A 95 -13.62 -9.78 5.22
CA VAL A 95 -13.94 -11.11 5.76
C VAL A 95 -14.36 -12.08 4.65
N GLU A 96 -15.27 -11.67 3.77
CA GLU A 96 -15.74 -12.50 2.64
C GLU A 96 -14.58 -12.92 1.71
N LYS A 97 -13.62 -12.02 1.48
CA LYS A 97 -12.41 -12.33 0.70
C LYS A 97 -11.58 -13.42 1.39
N CYS A 98 -11.30 -13.26 2.69
CA CYS A 98 -10.47 -14.18 3.45
C CYS A 98 -11.10 -15.57 3.62
N GLU A 99 -12.42 -15.63 3.80
CA GLU A 99 -13.16 -16.89 3.83
C GLU A 99 -13.07 -17.61 2.48
N LYS A 100 -13.19 -16.87 1.38
CA LYS A 100 -13.09 -17.45 0.03
C LYS A 100 -11.69 -17.97 -0.30
N GLU A 101 -10.65 -17.24 0.08
CA GLU A 101 -9.26 -17.55 -0.30
C GLU A 101 -8.60 -18.59 0.61
N TYR A 102 -8.92 -18.57 1.90
CA TYR A 102 -8.19 -19.33 2.92
C TYR A 102 -9.11 -20.13 3.86
N ASP A 103 -10.44 -20.05 3.70
CA ASP A 103 -11.43 -20.71 4.58
C ASP A 103 -11.27 -20.31 6.07
N ILE A 104 -10.89 -19.04 6.30
CA ILE A 104 -10.72 -18.47 7.63
C ILE A 104 -11.53 -17.19 7.79
N SER A 105 -12.03 -16.97 9.01
CA SER A 105 -12.64 -15.72 9.41
C SER A 105 -11.62 -14.88 10.21
N PRO A 106 -11.25 -13.68 9.74
CA PRO A 106 -10.29 -12.81 10.43
C PRO A 106 -10.73 -12.45 11.85
N ARG A 107 -9.77 -12.19 12.75
CA ARG A 107 -10.01 -11.74 14.14
C ARG A 107 -9.48 -10.32 14.37
N PRO A 108 -10.25 -9.26 14.02
CA PRO A 108 -9.72 -7.90 13.94
C PRO A 108 -9.18 -7.32 15.26
N HIS A 109 -9.70 -7.80 16.38
CA HIS A 109 -9.31 -7.32 17.71
C HIS A 109 -8.28 -8.23 18.41
N TRP A 110 -7.82 -9.32 17.78
CA TRP A 110 -6.90 -10.26 18.43
C TRP A 110 -5.59 -9.59 18.84
N ILE A 111 -4.92 -8.91 17.90
CA ILE A 111 -3.66 -8.21 18.15
C ILE A 111 -3.84 -7.13 19.23
N THR A 112 -4.89 -6.32 19.13
CA THR A 112 -5.14 -5.22 20.07
C THR A 112 -5.56 -5.70 21.46
N THR A 113 -6.12 -6.91 21.57
CA THR A 113 -6.45 -7.57 22.84
C THR A 113 -5.22 -8.21 23.46
N TYR A 114 -4.44 -8.95 22.68
CA TYR A 114 -3.32 -9.73 23.18
C TYR A 114 -2.10 -8.85 23.49
N TYR A 115 -1.71 -7.98 22.56
CA TYR A 115 -0.54 -7.10 22.70
C TYR A 115 -0.89 -5.71 23.26
N GLY A 116 -2.19 -5.42 23.43
CA GLY A 116 -2.68 -4.06 23.64
C GLY A 116 -2.68 -3.25 22.34
N GLY A 117 -2.94 -1.94 22.43
CA GLY A 117 -2.91 -1.07 21.24
C GLY A 117 -2.74 0.40 21.59
N HIS A 118 -3.48 0.88 22.58
CA HIS A 118 -3.19 2.18 23.18
C HIS A 118 -2.22 2.00 24.33
N ARG A 119 -1.09 2.70 24.29
CA ARG A 119 -0.17 2.82 25.43
C ARG A 119 -0.90 3.54 26.57
N LYS A 120 -1.58 2.81 27.47
CA LYS A 120 -2.01 3.39 28.75
C LYS A 120 -0.78 3.50 29.64
N ARG A 121 0.01 4.57 29.47
CA ARG A 121 0.86 5.03 30.57
C ARG A 121 -0.04 5.66 31.62
N LYS A 122 -0.51 4.86 32.57
CA LYS A 122 -0.90 5.34 33.89
C LYS A 122 -0.15 4.49 34.88
N TYR A 123 0.90 5.06 35.47
CA TYR A 123 1.22 5.05 36.90
C TYR A 123 2.57 5.75 37.08
N THR A 124 2.53 6.83 37.88
CA THR A 124 3.60 7.75 38.33
C THR A 124 4.33 8.60 37.29
#